data_AF-A0AA36CMX6-F1
#
_entry.id   AF-A0AA36CMX6-F1
#
_cell.length_a   1.000
_cell.length_b   1.000
_cell.length_c   1.000
_cell.angle_alpha   90.00
_cell.angle_beta   90.00
_cell.angle_gamma   90.00
#
_symmetry.space_group_name_H-M   'P 1'
#
loop_
_entity.id
_entity.type
_entity.pdbx_description
1 polymer ?
#
loop_
_entity_poly.entity_id
_entity_poly.type
_entity_poly.pdbx_seq_one_letter_code
_entity_poly.pdbx_strand_id
1 'polypeptide(L)'
;MQTIKQSGLVHGILHVLLLSMSAHITRELSMAPGGEFRAAHKASVEVEQCRLILGDRPIQITLQRALASMTFFQKLKFFYHILISHNSKITQEDVEKCKQKDLLEQLLAEMAGDFPKLSKIFVDERDAYMAHALHTLLLRQTESKREAWSRTNCAWQPLRVVAVVGIGHMPGIEARWGDDINILPLVEIPPQPLSSRIIGGTIRLAFWGTVGYCTYRFGRAIYTRISPKF
;
A
#
# COMPACT_ATOMS: atom_id res chain seq x y z
N MET A 1 -4.23 -14.02 3.16
CA MET A 1 -4.23 -15.27 2.37
C MET A 1 -4.63 -15.05 0.89
N GLN A 2 -5.60 -14.18 0.59
CA GLN A 2 -6.02 -13.88 -0.80
C GLN A 2 -4.87 -13.31 -1.69
N THR A 3 -3.99 -12.49 -1.13
CA THR A 3 -2.84 -11.88 -1.83
C THR A 3 -1.82 -12.90 -2.33
N ILE A 4 -1.59 -13.99 -1.58
CA ILE A 4 -0.63 -15.04 -1.97
C ILE A 4 -1.14 -15.82 -3.19
N LYS A 5 -2.46 -16.07 -3.27
CA LYS A 5 -3.09 -16.75 -4.40
C LYS A 5 -3.08 -15.91 -5.68
N GLN A 6 -3.17 -14.58 -5.59
CA GLN A 6 -3.28 -13.70 -6.77
C GLN A 6 -1.94 -13.13 -7.26
N SER A 7 -0.98 -12.88 -6.36
CA SER A 7 0.25 -12.11 -6.70
C SER A 7 1.55 -12.90 -6.48
N GLY A 8 1.46 -14.14 -6.00
CA GLY A 8 2.60 -15.01 -5.73
C GLY A 8 3.20 -14.83 -4.32
N LEU A 9 4.00 -15.82 -3.92
CA LEU A 9 4.51 -15.99 -2.56
C LEU A 9 5.40 -14.82 -2.09
N VAL A 10 6.27 -14.32 -2.98
CA VAL A 10 7.15 -13.16 -2.72
C VAL A 10 6.35 -11.89 -2.43
N HIS A 11 5.29 -11.65 -3.19
CA HIS A 11 4.45 -10.46 -3.02
C HIS A 11 3.64 -10.53 -1.73
N GLY A 12 3.16 -11.72 -1.36
CA GLY A 12 2.50 -11.95 -0.08
C GLY A 12 3.40 -11.73 1.13
N ILE A 13 4.64 -12.25 1.10
CA ILE A 13 5.63 -12.04 2.16
C ILE A 13 5.92 -10.55 2.32
N LEU A 14 6.16 -9.86 1.21
CA LEU A 14 6.54 -8.44 1.24
C LEU A 14 5.38 -7.55 1.70
N HIS A 15 4.14 -7.90 1.36
CA HIS A 15 2.94 -7.24 1.87
C HIS A 15 2.78 -7.42 3.39
N VAL A 16 3.02 -8.63 3.91
CA VAL A 16 2.99 -8.88 5.37
C VAL A 16 4.09 -8.11 6.08
N LEU A 17 5.29 -8.03 5.50
CA LEU A 17 6.40 -7.25 6.05
C LEU A 17 6.11 -5.75 6.10
N LEU A 18 5.53 -5.19 5.03
CA LEU A 18 5.09 -3.80 5.01
C LEU A 18 4.06 -3.49 6.10
N LEU A 19 3.07 -4.37 6.27
CA LEU A 19 2.08 -4.25 7.34
C LEU A 19 2.72 -4.36 8.73
N SER A 20 3.66 -5.30 8.91
CA SER A 20 4.41 -5.48 10.15
C SER A 20 5.26 -4.26 10.49
N MET A 21 5.91 -3.66 9.50
CA MET A 21 6.68 -2.42 9.67
C MET A 21 5.76 -1.26 10.06
N SER A 22 4.65 -1.06 9.36
CA SER A 22 3.66 -0.04 9.74
C SER A 22 3.19 -0.20 11.19
N ALA A 23 2.96 -1.44 11.63
CA ALA A 23 2.59 -1.76 13.02
C ALA A 23 3.73 -1.56 14.03
N HIS A 24 4.99 -1.78 13.64
CA HIS A 24 6.16 -1.57 14.50
C HIS A 24 6.44 -0.07 14.70
N ILE A 25 6.42 0.71 13.62
CA ILE A 25 6.60 2.17 13.62
C ILE A 25 5.56 2.85 14.52
N THR A 26 4.31 2.36 14.45
CA THR A 26 3.21 2.76 15.32
C THR A 26 3.51 2.61 16.82
N ARG A 27 4.27 1.58 17.21
CA ARG A 27 4.60 1.32 18.62
C ARG A 27 5.77 2.18 19.08
N GLU A 28 6.79 2.36 18.25
CA GLU A 28 8.02 3.09 18.57
C GLU A 28 7.80 4.61 18.69
N LEU A 29 6.90 5.18 17.89
CA LEU A 29 6.56 6.62 17.96
C LEU A 29 5.80 7.01 19.23
N SER A 30 5.43 6.06 20.11
CA SER A 30 4.64 6.27 21.34
C SER A 30 3.30 7.01 21.14
N MET A 31 2.91 7.24 19.89
CA MET A 31 1.66 7.85 19.46
C MET A 31 1.05 6.90 18.44
N ALA A 32 -0.09 6.30 18.78
CA ALA A 32 -0.81 5.47 17.83
C ALA A 32 -1.25 6.33 16.64
N PRO A 33 -0.75 6.09 15.40
CA PRO A 33 -1.13 6.87 14.23
C PRO A 33 -2.64 6.78 14.02
N GLY A 34 -3.19 7.84 13.44
CA GLY A 34 -4.64 7.98 13.27
C GLY A 34 -5.39 8.36 14.54
N GLY A 35 -4.73 8.99 15.52
CA GLY A 35 -5.42 9.64 16.65
C GLY A 35 -6.44 10.68 16.17
N GLU A 36 -6.06 11.48 15.18
CA GLU A 36 -6.93 12.42 14.48
C GLU A 36 -8.16 11.73 13.89
N PHE A 37 -7.99 10.61 13.19
CA PHE A 37 -9.09 9.84 12.60
C PHE A 37 -10.01 9.21 13.66
N ARG A 38 -9.45 8.73 14.78
CA ARG A 38 -10.25 8.20 15.91
C ARG A 38 -11.05 9.30 16.58
N ALA A 39 -10.46 10.48 16.78
CA ALA A 39 -11.16 11.65 17.30
C ALA A 39 -12.29 12.09 16.34
N ALA A 40 -12.02 12.12 15.03
CA ALA A 40 -13.01 12.42 14.00
C ALA A 40 -14.17 11.42 13.99
N HIS A 41 -13.87 10.12 14.08
CA HIS A 41 -14.89 9.09 14.20
C HIS A 41 -15.75 9.29 15.45
N LYS A 42 -15.12 9.53 16.62
CA LYS A 42 -15.85 9.75 17.86
C LYS A 42 -16.77 10.97 17.76
N ALA A 43 -16.26 12.09 17.25
CA ALA A 43 -17.05 13.29 17.01
C ALA A 43 -18.19 13.06 16.01
N SER A 44 -17.98 12.25 14.95
CA SER A 44 -19.04 11.93 13.99
C SER A 44 -20.19 11.14 14.59
N VAL A 45 -19.94 10.33 15.62
CA VAL A 45 -20.99 9.57 16.31
C VAL A 45 -21.82 10.48 17.22
N GLU A 46 -21.24 11.55 17.74
CA GLU A 46 -21.92 12.52 18.62
C GLU A 46 -22.83 13.49 17.84
N VAL A 47 -22.59 13.67 16.54
CA VAL A 47 -23.38 14.58 15.68
C VAL A 47 -24.54 13.83 15.04
N GLU A 48 -25.77 14.30 15.27
CA GLU A 48 -26.96 13.73 14.64
C GLU A 48 -26.87 13.79 13.10
N GLN A 49 -27.26 12.70 12.46
CA GLN A 49 -27.30 12.57 10.99
C GLN A 49 -25.94 12.78 10.30
N CYS A 50 -24.82 12.65 11.03
CA CYS A 50 -23.49 12.68 10.43
C CYS A 50 -23.18 11.36 9.73
N ARG A 51 -22.81 11.43 8.45
CA ARG A 51 -22.36 10.26 7.69
C ARG A 51 -20.83 10.21 7.67
N LEU A 52 -20.26 9.16 8.26
CA LEU A 52 -18.84 8.88 8.16
C LEU A 52 -18.52 8.21 6.81
N ILE A 53 -17.50 8.71 6.12
CA ILE A 53 -17.02 8.15 4.85
C ILE A 53 -15.50 7.99 4.92
N LEU A 54 -15.01 6.82 4.52
CA LEU A 54 -13.58 6.56 4.38
C LEU A 54 -13.15 7.01 2.97
N GLY A 55 -12.53 8.18 2.89
CA GLY A 55 -12.15 8.82 1.62
C GLY A 55 -10.75 8.46 1.09
N ASP A 56 -10.00 7.62 1.78
CA ASP A 56 -8.65 7.20 1.35
C ASP A 56 -8.69 5.94 0.48
N ARG A 57 -7.64 5.77 -0.32
CA ARG A 57 -7.41 4.60 -1.15
C ARG A 57 -7.21 3.36 -0.27
N PRO A 58 -7.81 2.21 -0.62
CA PRO A 58 -7.56 0.97 0.10
C PRO A 58 -6.07 0.67 0.17
N ILE A 59 -5.55 0.54 1.40
CA ILE A 59 -4.11 0.37 1.65
C ILE A 59 -3.54 -0.85 0.92
N GLN A 60 -4.34 -1.90 0.73
CA GLN A 60 -3.95 -3.10 -0.01
C GLN A 60 -3.57 -2.76 -1.45
N ILE A 61 -4.34 -1.90 -2.13
CA ILE A 61 -4.08 -1.47 -3.51
C ILE A 61 -2.80 -0.63 -3.55
N THR A 62 -2.65 0.32 -2.62
CA THR A 62 -1.47 1.17 -2.50
C THR A 62 -0.20 0.34 -2.33
N LEU A 63 -0.20 -0.61 -1.38
CA LEU A 63 0.94 -1.50 -1.12
C LEU A 63 1.21 -2.42 -2.31
N GLN A 64 0.19 -3.05 -2.90
CA GLN A 64 0.37 -3.94 -4.04
C GLN A 64 0.98 -3.20 -5.24
N ARG A 65 0.56 -1.96 -5.49
CA ARG A 65 1.12 -1.13 -6.55
C ARG A 65 2.54 -0.69 -6.28
N ALA A 66 2.82 -0.27 -5.05
CA ALA A 66 4.17 0.08 -4.62
C ALA A 66 5.11 -1.10 -4.93
N LEU A 67 4.72 -2.32 -4.54
CA LEU A 67 5.49 -3.53 -4.82
C LEU A 67 5.54 -3.91 -6.30
N ALA A 68 4.46 -3.72 -7.05
CA ALA A 68 4.43 -3.98 -8.48
C ALA A 68 5.33 -3.01 -9.26
N SER A 69 5.53 -1.78 -8.77
CA SER A 69 6.39 -0.79 -9.41
C SER A 69 7.89 -1.10 -9.31
N MET A 70 8.27 -1.97 -8.38
CA MET A 70 9.66 -2.35 -8.11
C MET A 70 10.15 -3.50 -9.00
N THR A 71 11.40 -3.39 -9.45
CA THR A 71 12.16 -4.50 -10.03
C THR A 71 12.48 -5.58 -8.99
N PHE A 72 12.91 -6.77 -9.44
CA PHE A 72 13.30 -7.85 -8.53
C PHE A 72 14.46 -7.46 -7.60
N PHE A 73 15.49 -6.79 -8.13
CA PHE A 73 16.62 -6.30 -7.32
C PHE A 73 16.19 -5.25 -6.30
N GLN A 74 15.30 -4.33 -6.68
CA GLN A 74 14.70 -3.35 -5.76
C GLN A 74 13.88 -4.04 -4.66
N LYS A 75 13.10 -5.08 -4.98
CA LYS A 75 12.36 -5.88 -3.99
C LYS A 75 13.31 -6.56 -3.01
N LEU A 76 14.41 -7.16 -3.49
CA LEU A 76 15.40 -7.81 -2.64
C LEU A 76 16.13 -6.79 -1.73
N LYS A 77 16.54 -5.65 -2.29
CA LYS A 77 17.14 -4.54 -1.53
C LYS A 77 16.18 -4.03 -0.46
N PHE A 78 14.93 -3.78 -0.81
CA PHE A 78 13.90 -3.34 0.13
C PHE A 78 13.64 -4.35 1.25
N PHE A 79 13.55 -5.64 0.92
CA PHE A 79 13.43 -6.72 1.89
C PHE A 79 14.63 -6.77 2.86
N TYR A 80 15.85 -6.63 2.33
CA TYR A 80 17.07 -6.58 3.14
C TYR A 80 17.07 -5.40 4.13
N HIS A 81 16.66 -4.20 3.67
CA HIS A 81 16.55 -3.03 4.54
C HIS A 81 15.51 -3.21 5.65
N ILE A 82 14.35 -3.80 5.34
CA ILE A 82 13.35 -4.11 6.37
C ILE A 82 13.91 -5.06 7.42
N LEU A 83 14.62 -6.11 7.00
CA LEU A 83 15.21 -7.08 7.93
C LEU A 83 16.27 -6.46 8.85
N ILE A 84 17.09 -5.54 8.33
CA ILE A 84 18.05 -4.79 9.15
C ILE A 84 17.31 -3.88 10.14
N SER A 85 16.33 -3.11 9.65
CA SER A 85 15.58 -2.15 10.47
C SER A 85 14.87 -2.82 11.64
N HIS A 86 14.32 -4.02 11.45
CA HIS A 86 13.69 -4.79 12.53
C HIS A 86 14.69 -5.25 13.61
N ASN A 87 16.00 -5.26 13.33
CA ASN A 87 17.04 -5.70 14.27
C ASN A 87 17.75 -4.53 14.98
N SER A 88 17.44 -3.28 14.61
CA SER A 88 18.04 -2.07 15.19
C SER A 88 17.13 -1.52 16.29
N LYS A 89 17.67 -1.30 17.51
CA LYS A 89 16.96 -0.53 18.55
C LYS A 89 16.96 0.95 18.17
N ILE A 90 15.78 1.52 17.95
CA ILE A 90 15.61 2.92 17.52
C ILE A 90 15.87 3.85 18.72
N THR A 91 16.64 4.91 18.50
CA THR A 91 17.02 5.89 19.53
C THR A 91 15.99 7.03 19.63
N GLN A 92 15.89 7.68 20.79
CA GLN A 92 14.90 8.75 21.03
C GLN A 92 15.10 9.96 20.09
N GLU A 93 16.33 10.19 19.61
CA GLU A 93 16.70 11.17 18.60
C GLU A 93 16.13 10.84 17.20
N ASP A 94 16.03 9.56 16.86
CA ASP A 94 15.41 9.10 15.61
C ASP A 94 13.89 9.31 15.66
N VAL A 95 13.28 9.13 16.83
CA VAL A 95 11.84 9.38 17.08
C VAL A 95 11.48 10.85 16.89
N GLU A 96 12.31 11.79 17.33
CA GLU A 96 12.05 13.23 17.13
C GLU A 96 12.25 13.69 15.68
N LYS A 97 13.22 13.12 14.95
CA LYS A 97 13.32 13.33 13.49
C LYS A 97 12.12 12.74 12.73
N CYS A 98 11.57 11.60 13.19
CA CYS A 98 10.37 10.98 12.61
C CYS A 98 9.06 11.70 12.91
N LYS A 99 9.02 12.59 13.91
CA LYS A 99 7.80 13.38 14.21
C LYS A 99 7.51 14.45 13.16
N GLN A 100 8.49 14.82 12.33
CA GLN A 100 8.38 15.92 11.37
C GLN A 100 8.07 15.48 9.93
N LYS A 101 8.28 14.20 9.59
CA LYS A 101 7.93 13.60 8.30
C LYS A 101 7.53 12.15 8.51
N ASP A 102 6.60 11.63 7.72
CA ASP A 102 6.16 10.24 7.81
C ASP A 102 7.42 9.34 7.71
N LEU A 103 7.69 8.39 8.62
CA LEU A 103 8.95 7.60 8.57
C LEU A 103 9.06 6.82 7.24
N LEU A 104 7.92 6.44 6.65
CA LEU A 104 7.88 5.91 5.29
C LEU A 104 8.40 6.94 4.29
N GLU A 105 8.01 8.20 4.41
CA GLU A 105 8.53 9.33 3.63
C GLU A 105 10.02 9.56 3.90
N GLN A 106 10.52 9.29 5.12
CA GLN A 106 11.94 9.38 5.47
C GLN A 106 12.76 8.23 4.87
N LEU A 107 12.26 6.99 4.90
CA LEU A 107 12.82 5.87 4.14
C LEU A 107 12.75 6.14 2.64
N LEU A 108 11.65 6.71 2.16
CA LEU A 108 11.51 7.14 0.77
C LEU A 108 12.40 8.32 0.42
N ALA A 109 12.79 9.17 1.38
CA ALA A 109 13.68 10.31 1.21
C ALA A 109 15.16 9.87 1.20
N GLU A 110 15.55 9.00 2.14
CA GLU A 110 16.85 8.32 2.16
C GLU A 110 17.07 7.50 0.88
N MET A 111 15.97 7.03 0.28
CA MET A 111 15.98 6.23 -0.95
C MET A 111 15.36 6.97 -2.15
N ALA A 112 15.19 8.30 -2.10
CA ALA A 112 14.45 9.06 -3.13
C ALA A 112 15.08 8.97 -4.52
N GLY A 113 16.40 8.81 -4.56
CA GLY A 113 17.13 8.51 -5.80
C GLY A 113 16.87 7.10 -6.34
N ASP A 114 16.66 6.12 -5.47
CA ASP A 114 16.54 4.70 -5.83
C ASP A 114 15.09 4.25 -6.10
N PHE A 115 14.09 4.92 -5.51
CA PHE A 115 12.68 4.52 -5.55
C PHE A 115 11.69 5.68 -5.83
N PRO A 116 11.91 6.53 -6.85
CA PRO A 116 11.02 7.66 -7.16
C PRO A 116 9.57 7.23 -7.46
N LYS A 117 9.39 6.00 -7.96
CA LYS A 117 8.06 5.41 -8.23
C LYS A 117 7.25 5.19 -6.95
N LEU A 118 7.89 4.96 -5.81
CA LEU A 118 7.18 4.74 -4.56
C LEU A 118 6.61 6.05 -4.00
N SER A 119 7.38 7.13 -4.03
CA SER A 119 6.90 8.45 -3.63
C SER A 119 5.64 8.84 -4.43
N LYS A 120 5.71 8.66 -5.76
CA LYS A 120 4.54 8.84 -6.64
C LYS A 120 3.33 8.01 -6.21
N ILE A 121 3.50 6.75 -5.81
CA ILE A 121 2.39 5.86 -5.44
C ILE A 121 1.82 6.16 -4.05
N PHE A 122 2.68 6.47 -3.08
CA PHE A 122 2.28 6.69 -1.68
C PHE A 122 1.77 8.11 -1.41
N VAL A 123 2.22 9.09 -2.19
CA VAL A 123 1.87 10.50 -2.04
C VAL A 123 1.00 10.93 -3.23
N ASP A 124 1.59 11.15 -4.41
CA ASP A 124 0.89 11.77 -5.55
C ASP A 124 -0.40 11.06 -5.98
N GLU A 125 -0.35 9.74 -6.18
CA GLU A 125 -1.52 8.95 -6.56
C GLU A 125 -2.58 8.93 -5.45
N ARG A 126 -2.14 8.97 -4.19
CA ARG A 126 -3.02 8.89 -3.03
C ARG A 126 -3.75 10.21 -2.81
N ASP A 127 -3.03 11.32 -2.97
CA ASP A 127 -3.59 12.67 -2.99
C ASP A 127 -4.60 12.84 -4.12
N ALA A 128 -4.27 12.39 -5.33
CA ALA A 128 -5.19 12.43 -6.47
C ALA A 128 -6.47 11.62 -6.18
N TYR A 129 -6.33 10.43 -5.59
CA TYR A 129 -7.47 9.62 -5.19
C TYR A 129 -8.34 10.33 -4.14
N MET A 130 -7.73 10.88 -3.08
CA MET A 130 -8.45 11.57 -2.01
C MET A 130 -9.14 12.84 -2.50
N ALA A 131 -8.49 13.63 -3.34
CA ALA A 131 -9.07 14.82 -3.97
C ALA A 131 -10.30 14.45 -4.83
N HIS A 132 -10.19 13.42 -5.67
CA HIS A 132 -11.30 12.92 -6.46
C HIS A 132 -12.45 12.40 -5.59
N ALA A 133 -12.14 11.65 -4.53
CA ALA A 133 -13.13 11.12 -3.61
C ALA A 133 -13.92 12.26 -2.94
N LEU A 134 -13.23 13.28 -2.44
CA LEU A 134 -13.84 14.49 -1.86
C LEU A 134 -14.74 15.22 -2.86
N HIS A 135 -14.24 15.47 -4.05
CA HIS A 135 -14.99 16.19 -5.09
C HIS A 135 -16.25 15.43 -5.52
N THR A 136 -16.12 14.12 -5.77
CA THR A 136 -17.24 13.26 -6.15
C THR A 136 -18.28 13.15 -5.05
N LEU A 137 -17.86 13.08 -3.79
CA LEU A 137 -18.76 13.11 -2.64
C LEU A 137 -19.54 14.42 -2.57
N LEU A 138 -18.86 15.57 -2.70
CA LEU A 138 -19.51 16.87 -2.69
C LEU A 138 -20.56 17.00 -3.79
N LEU A 139 -20.23 16.62 -5.03
CA LEU A 139 -21.16 16.70 -6.17
C LEU A 139 -22.38 15.81 -5.96
N ARG A 140 -22.17 14.51 -5.70
CA ARG A 140 -23.27 13.54 -5.54
C ARG A 140 -24.18 13.88 -4.37
N GLN A 141 -23.60 14.31 -3.24
CA GLN A 141 -24.39 14.69 -2.06
C GLN A 141 -25.13 16.01 -2.29
N THR A 142 -24.55 16.95 -3.04
CA THR A 142 -25.23 18.21 -3.39
C THR A 142 -26.42 17.95 -4.29
N GLU A 143 -26.28 17.11 -5.31
CA GLU A 143 -27.39 16.70 -6.19
C GLU A 143 -28.50 16.01 -5.41
N SER A 144 -28.14 15.00 -4.61
CA SER A 144 -29.10 14.25 -3.78
C SER A 144 -29.83 15.17 -2.80
N LYS A 145 -29.11 16.11 -2.17
CA LYS A 145 -29.69 17.09 -1.23
C LYS A 145 -30.61 18.07 -1.94
N ARG A 146 -30.24 18.53 -3.14
CA ARG A 146 -31.06 19.44 -3.95
C ARG A 146 -32.37 18.78 -4.39
N GLU A 147 -32.31 17.51 -4.78
CA GLU A 147 -33.49 16.72 -5.13
C GLU A 147 -34.40 16.46 -3.91
N ALA A 148 -33.82 16.15 -2.75
CA ALA A 148 -34.59 16.01 -1.52
C ALA A 148 -35.24 17.34 -1.10
N TRP A 149 -34.48 18.44 -1.19
CA TRP A 149 -34.95 19.77 -0.84
C TRP A 149 -36.12 20.24 -1.71
N SER A 150 -36.09 19.98 -3.03
CA SER A 150 -37.17 20.39 -3.94
C SER A 150 -38.52 19.74 -3.62
N ARG A 151 -38.52 18.64 -2.85
CA ARG A 151 -39.73 17.95 -2.37
C ARG A 151 -40.17 18.38 -0.97
N THR A 152 -39.44 19.29 -0.33
CA THR A 152 -39.69 19.74 1.05
C THR A 152 -39.96 21.24 1.10
N ASN A 153 -40.77 21.68 2.06
CA ASN A 153 -41.15 23.09 2.21
C ASN A 153 -40.29 23.79 3.30
N CYS A 154 -38.97 23.54 3.29
CA CYS A 154 -38.02 24.09 4.27
C CYS A 154 -36.98 25.01 3.59
N ALA A 155 -36.33 25.87 4.37
CA ALA A 155 -35.27 26.74 3.86
C ALA A 155 -34.05 25.93 3.40
N TRP A 156 -33.43 26.34 2.28
CA TRP A 156 -32.22 25.69 1.77
C TRP A 156 -31.07 25.81 2.76
N GLN A 157 -30.35 24.72 2.98
CA GLN A 157 -29.14 24.70 3.80
C GLN A 157 -27.98 24.14 2.97
N PRO A 158 -26.80 24.79 2.95
CA PRO A 158 -25.65 24.27 2.23
C PRO A 158 -25.20 22.92 2.81
N LEU A 159 -24.59 22.08 1.97
CA LEU A 159 -23.92 20.87 2.43
C LEU A 159 -22.66 21.28 3.20
N ARG A 160 -22.44 20.70 4.39
CA ARG A 160 -21.21 20.87 5.16
C ARG A 160 -20.48 19.54 5.18
N VAL A 161 -19.25 19.52 4.70
CA VAL A 161 -18.37 18.35 4.71
C VAL A 161 -17.09 18.74 5.45
N VAL A 162 -16.69 17.89 6.38
CA VAL A 162 -15.42 18.03 7.10
C VAL A 162 -14.56 16.84 6.71
N ALA A 163 -13.41 17.11 6.12
CA ALA A 163 -12.40 16.11 5.80
C ALA A 163 -11.31 16.15 6.87
N VAL A 164 -11.02 15.02 7.50
CA VAL A 164 -9.86 14.87 8.37
C VAL A 164 -8.82 14.09 7.58
N VAL A 165 -7.68 14.72 7.32
CA VAL A 165 -6.62 14.21 6.45
C VAL A 165 -5.28 14.46 7.13
N GLY A 166 -4.34 13.53 6.95
CA GLY A 166 -2.98 13.71 7.45
C GLY A 166 -2.29 14.91 6.81
N ILE A 167 -1.52 15.66 7.61
CA ILE A 167 -0.88 16.93 7.23
C ILE A 167 -0.09 16.87 5.92
N GLY A 168 0.60 15.76 5.65
CA GLY A 168 1.42 15.57 4.44
C GLY A 168 0.63 15.53 3.13
N HIS A 169 -0.68 15.26 3.19
CA HIS A 169 -1.53 15.13 2.00
C HIS A 169 -2.31 16.40 1.66
N MET A 170 -2.42 17.36 2.60
CA MET A 170 -3.20 18.58 2.36
C MET A 170 -2.72 19.36 1.13
N PRO A 171 -1.40 19.63 0.95
CA PRO A 171 -0.95 20.41 -0.21
C PRO A 171 -1.25 19.71 -1.54
N GLY A 172 -1.12 18.38 -1.58
CA GLY A 172 -1.35 17.60 -2.79
C GLY A 172 -2.84 17.44 -3.14
N ILE A 173 -3.73 17.50 -2.14
CA ILE A 173 -5.19 17.56 -2.36
C ILE A 173 -5.61 18.93 -2.86
N GLU A 174 -5.11 20.01 -2.23
CA GLU A 174 -5.39 21.39 -2.65
C GLU A 174 -4.91 21.65 -4.08
N ALA A 175 -3.70 21.22 -4.42
CA ALA A 175 -3.12 21.41 -5.75
C ALA A 175 -3.91 20.68 -6.86
N ARG A 176 -4.64 19.61 -6.52
CA ARG A 176 -5.45 18.81 -7.45
C ARG A 176 -6.95 19.12 -7.36
N TRP A 177 -7.30 20.17 -6.62
CA TRP A 177 -8.70 20.52 -6.42
C TRP A 177 -9.31 21.08 -7.70
N GLY A 178 -10.34 20.42 -8.23
CA GLY A 178 -11.01 20.82 -9.47
C GLY A 178 -10.46 20.15 -10.74
N ASP A 179 -9.41 19.34 -10.63
CA ASP A 179 -8.90 18.55 -11.74
C ASP A 179 -9.87 17.40 -12.10
N ASP A 180 -9.96 17.07 -13.40
CA ASP A 180 -10.63 15.84 -13.85
C ASP A 180 -9.70 14.64 -13.65
N ILE A 181 -9.76 14.07 -12.45
CA ILE A 181 -8.89 12.96 -12.04
C ILE A 181 -9.51 11.64 -12.47
N ASN A 182 -8.85 10.93 -13.39
CA ASN A 182 -9.22 9.56 -13.72
C ASN A 182 -8.74 8.59 -12.62
N ILE A 183 -9.68 8.00 -11.90
CA ILE A 183 -9.40 7.05 -10.82
C ILE A 183 -9.10 5.62 -11.27
N LEU A 184 -9.51 5.21 -12.48
CA LEU A 184 -9.36 3.82 -12.90
C LEU A 184 -7.90 3.36 -12.85
N PRO A 185 -6.92 4.13 -13.38
CA PRO A 185 -5.50 3.79 -13.25
C PRO A 185 -5.00 3.82 -11.81
N LEU A 186 -5.69 4.52 -10.90
CA LEU A 186 -5.38 4.62 -9.48
C LEU A 186 -6.03 3.49 -8.65
N VAL A 187 -6.83 2.60 -9.24
CA VAL A 187 -7.41 1.45 -8.52
C VAL A 187 -6.90 0.13 -9.08
N GLU A 188 -6.51 0.11 -10.35
CA GLU A 188 -5.91 -1.07 -10.98
C GLU A 188 -4.49 -1.34 -10.46
N ILE A 189 -4.04 -2.59 -10.53
CA ILE A 189 -2.66 -2.95 -10.17
C ILE A 189 -1.86 -3.04 -11.47
N PRO A 190 -0.75 -2.29 -11.64
CA PRO A 190 0.01 -2.34 -12.87
C PRO A 190 0.64 -3.73 -13.05
N PRO A 191 0.80 -4.19 -14.30
CA PRO A 191 1.45 -5.46 -14.57
C PRO A 191 2.86 -5.46 -14.01
N GLN A 192 3.30 -6.64 -13.52
CA GLN A 192 4.64 -6.79 -12.97
C GLN A 192 5.70 -6.51 -14.05
N PRO A 193 6.86 -5.93 -13.68
CA PRO A 193 7.95 -5.71 -14.62
C PRO A 193 8.42 -7.05 -15.21
N LEU A 194 8.81 -7.03 -16.49
CA LEU A 194 9.24 -8.22 -17.24
C LEU A 194 10.34 -9.01 -16.51
N SER A 195 11.26 -8.33 -15.83
CA SER A 195 12.32 -8.96 -15.03
C SER A 195 11.77 -9.86 -13.92
N SER A 196 10.73 -9.43 -13.21
CA SER A 196 10.08 -10.25 -12.18
C SER A 196 9.40 -11.49 -12.78
N ARG A 197 8.84 -11.36 -13.99
CA ARG A 197 8.18 -12.47 -14.69
C ARG A 197 9.19 -13.51 -15.18
N ILE A 198 10.31 -13.06 -15.77
CA ILE A 198 11.38 -13.93 -16.25
C ILE A 198 12.03 -14.68 -15.10
N ILE A 199 12.44 -13.98 -14.04
CA ILE A 199 13.08 -14.60 -12.86
C ILE A 199 12.14 -15.60 -12.21
N GLY A 200 10.84 -15.30 -12.11
CA GLY A 200 9.85 -16.25 -11.62
C GLY A 200 9.77 -17.54 -12.46
N GLY A 201 9.90 -17.43 -13.78
CA GLY A 201 10.01 -18.57 -14.69
C GLY A 201 11.31 -19.36 -14.48
N THR A 202 12.44 -18.67 -14.39
CA THR A 202 13.76 -19.29 -14.17
C THR A 202 13.82 -20.06 -12.85
N ILE A 203 13.28 -19.50 -11.76
CA ILE A 203 13.25 -20.17 -10.44
C ILE A 203 12.41 -21.45 -10.51
N ARG A 204 11.26 -21.43 -11.21
CA ARG A 204 10.42 -22.63 -11.39
C ARG A 204 11.14 -23.69 -12.21
N LEU A 205 11.79 -23.30 -13.30
CA LEU A 205 12.59 -24.21 -14.13
C LEU A 205 13.76 -24.80 -13.34
N ALA A 206 14.47 -23.99 -12.55
CA ALA A 206 15.56 -24.44 -11.70
C ALA A 206 15.08 -25.42 -10.62
N PHE A 207 13.93 -25.16 -10.00
CA PHE A 207 13.33 -26.07 -9.03
C PHE A 207 13.01 -27.43 -9.66
N TRP A 208 12.27 -27.44 -10.77
CA TRP A 208 11.93 -28.69 -11.47
C TRP A 208 13.16 -29.41 -12.04
N GLY A 209 14.15 -28.66 -12.52
CA GLY A 209 15.44 -29.22 -12.95
C GLY A 209 16.20 -29.87 -11.80
N THR A 210 16.18 -29.26 -10.61
CA THR A 210 16.83 -29.83 -9.41
C THR A 210 16.12 -31.10 -8.95
N VAL A 211 14.78 -31.08 -8.89
CA VAL A 211 13.98 -32.27 -8.56
C VAL A 211 14.25 -33.40 -9.57
N GLY A 212 14.23 -33.09 -10.86
CA GLY A 212 14.55 -34.05 -11.92
C GLY A 212 15.96 -34.63 -11.77
N TYR A 213 16.97 -33.79 -11.55
CA TYR A 213 18.35 -34.24 -11.32
C TYR A 213 18.47 -35.14 -10.09
N CYS A 214 17.85 -34.77 -8.97
CA CYS A 214 17.82 -35.58 -7.76
C CYS A 214 17.18 -36.95 -8.01
N THR A 215 16.02 -36.99 -8.68
CA THR A 215 15.35 -38.26 -9.02
C THR A 215 16.17 -39.13 -9.96
N TYR A 216 16.81 -38.55 -10.97
CA TYR A 216 17.71 -39.27 -11.88
C TYR A 216 18.92 -39.84 -11.14
N ARG A 217 19.56 -39.03 -10.28
CA ARG A 217 20.72 -39.46 -9.50
C ARG A 217 20.38 -40.58 -8.53
N PHE A 218 19.24 -40.48 -7.85
CA PHE A 218 18.76 -41.51 -6.92
C PHE A 218 18.35 -42.79 -7.66
N GLY A 219 17.62 -42.66 -8.77
CA GLY A 219 17.24 -43.79 -9.63
C GLY A 219 18.45 -44.50 -10.21
N ARG A 220 19.46 -43.76 -10.69
CA ARG A 220 20.73 -44.31 -11.17
C ARG A 220 21.48 -45.06 -10.07
N ALA A 221 21.53 -44.51 -8.85
CA ALA A 221 22.18 -45.16 -7.71
C ALA A 221 21.50 -46.50 -7.35
N ILE A 222 20.17 -46.56 -7.38
CA ILE A 222 19.40 -47.79 -7.18
C ILE A 222 19.66 -48.78 -8.31
N TYR A 223 19.62 -48.33 -9.56
CA TYR A 223 19.88 -49.18 -10.73
C TYR A 223 21.28 -49.82 -10.67
N THR A 224 22.32 -49.04 -10.35
CA THR A 224 23.68 -49.58 -10.19
C THR A 224 23.84 -50.56 -9.04
N ARG A 225 22.94 -50.53 -8.05
CA ARG A 225 22.95 -51.46 -6.90
C ARG A 225 22.24 -52.78 -7.20
N ILE A 226 21.23 -52.75 -8.06
CA ILE A 226 20.39 -53.91 -8.40
C ILE A 226 20.86 -54.59 -9.69
N SER A 227 21.51 -53.85 -10.59
CA SER A 227 22.03 -54.41 -11.85
C SER A 227 23.09 -55.47 -11.57
N PRO A 228 22.91 -56.72 -12.04
CA PRO A 228 23.93 -57.75 -11.93
C PRO A 228 25.20 -57.29 -12.65
N LYS A 229 26.36 -57.45 -12.00
CA LYS A 229 27.66 -57.32 -12.65
C LYS A 229 27.86 -58.58 -13.48
N PHE A 230 27.72 -58.46 -14.80
CA PHE A 230 28.20 -59.45 -15.75
C PHE A 230 29.69 -59.23 -16.03
#